data_AF-A0A519NBS9-F1
#
_entry.id   AF-A0A519NBS9-F1
#
_cell.length_a   1.000
_cell.length_b   1.000
_cell.length_c   1.000
_cell.angle_alpha   90.00
_cell.angle_beta   90.00
_cell.angle_gamma   90.00
#
_symmetry.space_group_name_H-M   'P 1'
#
loop_
_entity.id
_entity.type
_entity.pdbx_description
1 polymer ?
#
loop_
_entity_poly.entity_id
_entity_poly.type
_entity_poly.pdbx_seq_one_letter_code
_entity_poly.pdbx_strand_id
1 'polypeptide(L)'
;MTKSIKLLIWLLPILAFGQKTQQIFPAMEDTTLVVQPGGRSFSADGPIYIVNANSVIYQESDLRKYLAADLATFRFPKQYGNSKFALDKNGVYFRGERVETDTTGFVYITEVGDYQKRDAIWKTASKVYRNTSEIKDADAKTFKNTPGSCQNFFYDKDNYFFFDKKIDASETVEISAIKEPLCSFETKVFSAGKLVTLDGELLLALNAQFAKTSKKVIHIETARVLELDPKKAKVLSRSYISDGKNLYCGFYKVEISQQFLSKIKVFDHYNSRYLTDGKKFLDPTGFMAKIDAATFGLLPNSDLYFDKNGIYRNEFSEKLQKVVNVKYPFKYSLPVKASDIRFSQVNYRYLVYKNQVYDVADKEYYASVPSDKIAKLLTTNIRLIKLDGKTQDRFDYDYRLYKVGTKIYANGKDTGADAATFGLSNGLYKDKNHVYNFVHGGELSILDGIDAPSAVNRMGFIFDRNFVYLHGFRVIENSNAEILALFSGYRPGCGLDKTPNSDFYLLRNADGFWLVKTEVSVTKRFLGKTLPPDWHSTLTTFEVK
;
A
#
# COMPACT_ATOMS: atom_id res chain seq x y z
N MET A 1 63.79 -25.31 -46.90
CA MET A 1 63.66 -24.02 -46.21
C MET A 1 62.24 -23.87 -45.70
N THR A 2 62.09 -24.05 -44.39
CA THR A 2 60.85 -24.00 -43.61
C THR A 2 60.34 -22.57 -43.51
N LYS A 3 59.14 -22.29 -44.05
CA LYS A 3 58.41 -21.04 -43.77
C LYS A 3 57.29 -21.32 -42.78
N SER A 4 57.49 -20.85 -41.56
CA SER A 4 56.57 -20.92 -40.44
C SER A 4 55.33 -20.08 -40.72
N ILE A 5 54.14 -20.70 -40.64
CA ILE A 5 52.85 -20.01 -40.60
C ILE A 5 52.66 -19.47 -39.19
N LYS A 6 52.70 -18.14 -39.02
CA LYS A 6 52.28 -17.48 -37.78
C LYS A 6 50.77 -17.23 -37.86
N LEU A 7 50.02 -18.00 -37.08
CA LEU A 7 48.60 -17.81 -36.82
C LEU A 7 48.44 -16.53 -35.96
N LEU A 8 47.88 -15.47 -36.53
CA LEU A 8 47.56 -14.24 -35.80
C LEU A 8 46.22 -14.44 -35.08
N ILE A 9 46.25 -14.80 -33.80
CA ILE A 9 45.07 -14.88 -32.95
C ILE A 9 44.60 -13.46 -32.67
N TRP A 10 43.46 -13.09 -33.26
CA TRP A 10 42.71 -11.90 -32.88
C TRP A 10 42.12 -12.10 -31.48
N LEU A 11 42.73 -11.48 -30.47
CA LEU A 11 42.11 -11.24 -29.18
C LEU A 11 40.97 -10.23 -29.39
N LEU A 12 39.75 -10.72 -29.62
CA LEU A 12 38.54 -9.93 -29.42
C LEU A 12 38.49 -9.54 -27.93
N PRO A 13 38.42 -8.24 -27.57
CA PRO A 13 38.15 -7.88 -26.20
C PRO A 13 36.74 -8.38 -25.88
N ILE A 14 36.67 -9.33 -24.96
CA ILE A 14 35.44 -9.63 -24.24
C ILE A 14 35.06 -8.31 -23.59
N LEU A 15 34.05 -7.62 -24.13
CA LEU A 15 33.34 -6.55 -23.44
C LEU A 15 32.70 -7.20 -22.21
N ALA A 16 33.50 -7.36 -21.15
CA ALA A 16 32.98 -7.49 -19.81
C ALA A 16 32.17 -6.22 -19.60
N PHE A 17 30.83 -6.35 -19.57
CA PHE A 17 29.96 -5.28 -19.13
C PHE A 17 30.30 -5.04 -17.65
N GLY A 18 31.30 -4.19 -17.42
CA GLY A 18 31.71 -3.78 -16.09
C GLY A 18 30.54 -3.09 -15.40
N GLN A 19 30.44 -3.34 -14.10
CA GLN A 19 29.47 -2.65 -13.27
C GLN A 19 29.69 -1.14 -13.36
N LYS A 20 28.62 -0.39 -13.65
CA LYS A 20 28.71 1.05 -13.88
C LYS A 20 29.00 1.76 -12.56
N THR A 21 29.99 2.64 -12.57
CA THR A 21 30.35 3.47 -11.41
C THR A 21 29.83 4.89 -11.61
N GLN A 22 29.11 5.40 -10.63
CA GLN A 22 28.70 6.79 -10.52
C GLN A 22 29.71 7.52 -9.63
N GLN A 23 30.38 8.53 -10.21
CA GLN A 23 31.29 9.39 -9.48
C GLN A 23 30.53 10.28 -8.49
N ILE A 24 31.12 10.49 -7.32
CA ILE A 24 30.64 11.46 -6.33
C ILE A 24 31.33 12.81 -6.54
N PHE A 25 30.53 13.87 -6.60
CA PHE A 25 31.01 15.24 -6.77
C PHE A 25 30.98 16.01 -5.44
N PRO A 26 31.88 16.98 -5.19
CA PRO A 26 31.69 17.90 -4.09
C PRO A 26 30.43 18.74 -4.30
N ALA A 27 29.67 19.00 -3.23
CA ALA A 27 28.59 19.99 -3.26
C ALA A 27 29.15 21.39 -3.57
N MET A 28 28.40 22.18 -4.32
CA MET A 28 28.79 23.53 -4.72
C MET A 28 28.66 24.48 -3.53
N GLU A 29 29.63 25.38 -3.35
CA GLU A 29 29.58 26.42 -2.32
C GLU A 29 28.85 27.67 -2.86
N ASP A 30 27.88 28.18 -2.12
CA ASP A 30 27.19 29.45 -2.41
C ASP A 30 27.02 30.24 -1.11
N THR A 31 27.81 31.29 -0.93
CA THR A 31 27.78 32.14 0.26
C THR A 31 26.53 33.02 0.35
N THR A 32 25.74 33.10 -0.71
CA THR A 32 24.50 33.89 -0.81
C THR A 32 23.23 33.07 -0.64
N LEU A 33 23.37 31.74 -0.53
CA LEU A 33 22.24 30.82 -0.41
C LEU A 33 21.34 31.18 0.77
N VAL A 34 20.05 31.35 0.50
CA VAL A 34 19.00 31.58 1.50
C VAL A 34 17.81 30.69 1.19
N VAL A 35 17.04 30.33 2.21
CA VAL A 35 15.79 29.59 2.02
C VAL A 35 14.81 30.48 1.28
N GLN A 36 14.31 30.00 0.14
CA GLN A 36 13.30 30.70 -0.65
C GLN A 36 11.92 30.12 -0.35
N PRO A 37 10.89 30.96 -0.11
CA PRO A 37 9.52 30.49 0.11
C PRO A 37 9.00 29.64 -1.05
N GLY A 38 8.78 28.36 -0.81
CA GLY A 38 8.14 27.43 -1.74
C GLY A 38 6.62 27.56 -1.75
N GLY A 39 6.03 28.62 -2.31
CA GLY A 39 4.56 28.71 -2.44
C GLY A 39 3.77 28.40 -1.15
N ARG A 40 2.65 27.67 -1.23
CA ARG A 40 1.63 27.54 -0.16
C ARG A 40 2.06 26.85 1.16
N SER A 41 3.30 26.39 1.34
CA SER A 41 3.75 25.93 2.66
C SER A 41 5.28 25.93 2.79
N PHE A 42 5.79 26.41 3.93
CA PHE A 42 7.22 26.58 4.23
C PHE A 42 7.91 25.29 4.75
N SER A 43 7.21 24.17 4.86
CA SER A 43 7.75 22.91 5.40
C SER A 43 7.83 21.81 4.36
N ALA A 44 8.54 20.73 4.70
CA ALA A 44 8.32 19.40 4.15
C ALA A 44 6.83 19.18 3.83
N ASP A 45 6.54 18.47 2.72
CA ASP A 45 5.18 18.21 2.19
C ASP A 45 4.25 17.40 3.16
N GLY A 46 4.59 17.33 4.44
CA GLY A 46 3.84 16.74 5.54
C GLY A 46 4.60 16.80 6.87
N PRO A 47 4.01 16.29 7.96
CA PRO A 47 4.70 16.14 9.23
C PRO A 47 5.94 15.24 9.08
N ILE A 48 6.95 15.39 9.93
CA ILE A 48 8.15 14.55 9.93
C ILE A 48 8.80 14.49 11.32
N TYR A 49 9.38 13.33 11.62
CA TYR A 49 10.29 13.15 12.75
C TYR A 49 11.71 12.99 12.23
N ILE A 50 12.58 13.92 12.60
CA ILE A 50 14.00 13.90 12.30
C ILE A 50 14.72 13.23 13.48
N VAL A 51 15.30 12.07 13.23
CA VAL A 51 15.98 11.26 14.25
C VAL A 51 17.49 11.37 14.05
N ASN A 52 18.13 12.08 14.96
CA ASN A 52 19.58 12.17 15.05
C ASN A 52 20.11 11.19 16.10
N ALA A 53 21.43 11.11 16.24
CA ALA A 53 22.06 10.24 17.23
C ALA A 53 21.61 10.59 18.67
N ASN A 54 21.44 11.88 18.96
CA ASN A 54 21.20 12.39 20.32
C ASN A 54 19.91 13.20 20.47
N SER A 55 19.07 13.30 19.44
CA SER A 55 17.86 14.10 19.49
C SER A 55 16.78 13.57 18.55
N VAL A 56 15.52 13.78 18.93
CA VAL A 56 14.38 13.67 18.02
C VAL A 56 13.73 15.03 17.88
N ILE A 57 13.48 15.44 16.64
CA ILE A 57 12.80 16.69 16.31
C ILE A 57 11.54 16.35 15.52
N TYR A 58 10.39 16.83 15.97
CA TYR A 58 9.18 16.85 15.16
C TYR A 58 9.09 18.16 14.38
N GLN A 59 8.68 18.10 13.12
CA GLN A 59 8.44 19.27 12.28
C GLN A 59 7.18 19.09 11.41
N GLU A 60 6.32 20.10 11.33
CA GLU A 60 5.15 20.17 10.44
C GLU A 60 4.82 21.65 10.18
N SER A 61 4.81 22.11 8.92
CA SER A 61 4.68 23.54 8.61
C SER A 61 5.77 24.37 9.34
N ASP A 62 5.38 25.48 9.94
CA ASP A 62 6.18 26.35 10.80
C ASP A 62 6.40 25.78 12.21
N LEU A 63 5.75 24.67 12.57
CA LEU A 63 5.90 24.02 13.86
C LEU A 63 7.15 23.15 13.89
N ARG A 64 7.99 23.34 14.92
CA ARG A 64 9.13 22.48 15.21
C ARG A 64 9.27 22.25 16.72
N LYS A 65 9.53 21.01 17.13
CA LYS A 65 9.63 20.63 18.55
C LYS A 65 10.77 19.64 18.77
N TYR A 66 11.67 19.95 19.69
CA TYR A 66 12.53 18.92 20.28
C TYR A 66 11.70 18.05 21.21
N LEU A 67 11.80 16.74 21.01
CA LEU A 67 11.06 15.79 21.83
C LEU A 67 11.97 15.26 22.93
N ALA A 68 11.46 15.26 24.16
CA ALA A 68 12.03 14.49 25.26
C ALA A 68 11.67 13.01 25.07
N ALA A 69 12.29 12.38 24.08
CA ALA A 69 12.08 10.99 23.70
C ALA A 69 13.21 10.09 24.22
N ASP A 70 12.87 8.87 24.60
CA ASP A 70 13.85 7.84 24.92
C ASP A 70 14.42 7.26 23.62
N LEU A 71 15.60 7.74 23.21
CA LEU A 71 16.26 7.38 21.94
C LEU A 71 16.52 5.88 21.80
N ALA A 72 16.79 5.19 22.90
CA ALA A 72 17.08 3.75 22.89
C ALA A 72 15.86 2.91 22.48
N THR A 73 14.65 3.38 22.78
CA THR A 73 13.39 2.70 22.46
C THR A 73 12.55 3.41 21.42
N PHE A 74 13.01 4.58 20.94
CA PHE A 74 12.35 5.39 19.94
C PHE A 74 12.24 4.63 18.62
N ARG A 75 11.03 4.54 18.10
CA ARG A 75 10.72 3.77 16.89
C ARG A 75 9.50 4.33 16.18
N PHE A 76 9.43 3.99 14.90
CA PHE A 76 8.23 4.20 14.09
C PHE A 76 7.34 2.96 14.11
N PRO A 77 6.01 3.12 14.10
CA PRO A 77 5.10 2.00 13.97
C PRO A 77 5.27 1.32 12.60
N LYS A 78 5.34 -0.03 12.57
CA LYS A 78 5.66 -0.80 11.36
C LYS A 78 4.61 -0.73 10.24
N GLN A 79 3.34 -0.58 10.58
CA GLN A 79 2.23 -0.81 9.64
C GLN A 79 1.77 0.45 8.89
N TYR A 80 2.34 1.61 9.17
CA TYR A 80 1.93 2.86 8.54
C TYR A 80 3.12 3.82 8.42
N GLY A 81 3.46 4.21 7.20
CA GLY A 81 4.43 5.26 6.89
C GLY A 81 3.92 6.67 7.24
N ASN A 82 3.06 6.78 8.26
CA ASN A 82 2.46 8.03 8.65
C ASN A 82 3.45 8.73 9.58
N SER A 83 4.14 9.72 9.05
CA SER A 83 5.04 10.64 9.74
C SER A 83 4.39 11.47 10.87
N LYS A 84 3.13 11.16 11.20
CA LYS A 84 2.36 11.69 12.33
C LYS A 84 2.63 10.95 13.64
N PHE A 85 3.13 9.71 13.61
CA PHE A 85 3.31 8.90 14.81
C PHE A 85 4.76 8.49 15.05
N ALA A 86 5.16 8.53 16.32
CA ALA A 86 6.34 7.84 16.82
C ALA A 86 6.07 7.25 18.22
N LEU A 87 6.88 6.30 18.64
CA LEU A 87 6.70 5.54 19.89
C LEU A 87 8.02 5.46 20.63
N ASP A 88 7.99 5.55 21.96
CA ASP A 88 9.09 5.12 22.83
C ASP A 88 8.54 4.29 24.01
N LYS A 89 9.34 4.07 25.06
CA LYS A 89 8.87 3.38 26.27
C LYS A 89 7.95 4.23 27.15
N ASN A 90 7.92 5.55 26.97
CA ASN A 90 7.20 6.51 27.81
C ASN A 90 5.85 6.93 27.20
N GLY A 91 5.65 6.75 25.89
CA GLY A 91 4.38 7.07 25.27
C GLY A 91 4.35 7.04 23.75
N VAL A 92 3.19 7.46 23.25
CA VAL A 92 2.93 7.67 21.82
C VAL A 92 3.06 9.15 21.51
N TYR A 93 3.85 9.50 20.52
CA TYR A 93 3.93 10.85 19.98
C TYR A 93 2.99 10.95 18.79
N PHE A 94 1.96 11.79 18.88
CA PHE A 94 1.10 12.15 17.76
C PHE A 94 1.34 13.60 17.39
N ARG A 95 1.87 13.84 16.19
CA ARG A 95 2.25 15.17 15.70
C ARG A 95 3.16 15.94 16.68
N GLY A 96 4.14 15.24 17.22
CA GLY A 96 5.08 15.75 18.22
C GLY A 96 4.52 15.89 19.64
N GLU A 97 3.21 15.73 19.85
CA GLU A 97 2.60 15.75 21.18
C GLU A 97 2.68 14.37 21.85
N ARG A 98 3.18 14.30 23.08
CA ARG A 98 3.30 13.04 23.83
C ARG A 98 1.99 12.71 24.53
N VAL A 99 1.44 11.55 24.23
CA VAL A 99 0.39 10.88 25.01
C VAL A 99 1.06 9.86 25.91
N GLU A 100 1.00 10.09 27.23
CA GLU A 100 1.52 9.17 28.23
C GLU A 100 0.62 7.93 28.30
N THR A 101 1.11 6.84 27.72
CA THR A 101 0.39 5.57 27.64
C THR A 101 1.36 4.43 27.33
N ASP A 102 0.95 3.20 27.64
CA ASP A 102 1.70 2.02 27.22
C ASP A 102 1.74 1.93 25.68
N THR A 103 2.90 1.66 25.10
CA THR A 103 3.05 1.51 23.64
C THR A 103 2.92 0.07 23.15
N THR A 104 2.67 -0.88 24.07
CA THR A 104 2.39 -2.28 23.73
C THR A 104 1.05 -2.39 23.00
N GLY A 105 1.02 -3.21 21.95
CA GLY A 105 -0.18 -3.40 21.15
C GLY A 105 -0.64 -2.15 20.40
N PHE A 106 0.25 -1.17 20.16
CA PHE A 106 -0.06 0.00 19.34
C PHE A 106 -0.59 -0.42 17.97
N VAL A 107 -1.77 0.10 17.62
CA VAL A 107 -2.43 -0.11 16.33
C VAL A 107 -3.05 1.21 15.89
N TYR A 108 -2.59 1.74 14.76
CA TYR A 108 -3.36 2.73 14.01
C TYR A 108 -4.55 2.04 13.34
N ILE A 109 -5.75 2.58 13.55
CA ILE A 109 -6.98 1.98 13.06
C ILE A 109 -7.39 2.61 11.73
N THR A 110 -7.62 3.93 11.72
CA THR A 110 -8.02 4.68 10.52
C THR A 110 -7.95 6.18 10.77
N GLU A 111 -8.22 6.98 9.75
CA GLU A 111 -8.47 8.40 9.82
C GLU A 111 -9.95 8.71 9.54
N VAL A 112 -10.52 9.63 10.32
CA VAL A 112 -11.93 10.00 10.27
C VAL A 112 -12.10 11.51 10.15
N GLY A 113 -13.23 11.97 9.61
CA GLY A 113 -13.56 13.40 9.46
C GLY A 113 -13.39 13.91 8.04
N ASP A 114 -13.24 15.23 7.90
CA ASP A 114 -13.08 15.92 6.61
C ASP A 114 -11.74 15.57 5.96
N TYR A 115 -11.70 15.48 4.63
CA TYR A 115 -10.48 15.32 3.85
C TYR A 115 -9.40 16.35 4.24
N GLN A 116 -9.80 17.59 4.55
CA GLN A 116 -8.88 18.67 4.94
C GLN A 116 -8.43 18.59 6.41
N LYS A 117 -9.18 17.90 7.26
CA LYS A 117 -8.93 17.79 8.71
C LYS A 117 -9.29 16.40 9.22
N ARG A 118 -8.43 15.44 8.87
CA ARG A 118 -8.56 14.04 9.31
C ARG A 118 -7.98 13.85 10.71
N ASP A 119 -8.81 13.32 11.61
CA ASP A 119 -8.41 12.89 12.94
C ASP A 119 -8.00 11.42 12.90
N ALA A 120 -6.92 11.07 13.61
CA ALA A 120 -6.44 9.71 13.67
C ALA A 120 -7.15 8.95 14.80
N ILE A 121 -7.68 7.75 14.50
CA ILE A 121 -8.14 6.79 15.50
C ILE A 121 -7.09 5.70 15.64
N TRP A 122 -6.64 5.48 16.87
CA TRP A 122 -5.61 4.49 17.18
C TRP A 122 -5.82 3.94 18.58
N LYS A 123 -5.14 2.83 18.90
CA LYS A 123 -5.26 2.17 20.19
C LYS A 123 -3.95 1.56 20.64
N THR A 124 -3.87 1.26 21.92
CA THR A 124 -2.83 0.44 22.55
C THR A 124 -3.47 -0.90 22.97
N ALA A 125 -2.77 -1.71 23.75
CA ALA A 125 -3.36 -2.89 24.36
C ALA A 125 -4.50 -2.56 25.34
N SER A 126 -4.52 -1.35 25.92
CA SER A 126 -5.41 -0.98 27.03
C SER A 126 -6.37 0.18 26.73
N LYS A 127 -6.03 1.08 25.82
CA LYS A 127 -6.81 2.31 25.56
C LYS A 127 -7.01 2.62 24.08
N VAL A 128 -8.04 3.38 23.76
CA VAL A 128 -8.38 3.85 22.41
C VAL A 128 -8.37 5.38 22.39
N TYR A 129 -7.91 5.98 21.30
CA TYR A 129 -7.69 7.41 21.19
C TYR A 129 -8.20 7.97 19.86
N ARG A 130 -8.69 9.22 19.93
CA ARG A 130 -8.87 10.13 18.79
C ARG A 130 -7.82 11.24 18.93
N ASN A 131 -6.88 11.32 18.00
CA ASN A 131 -5.69 12.19 18.09
C ASN A 131 -4.94 11.96 19.42
N THR A 132 -5.02 12.90 20.36
CA THR A 132 -4.40 12.78 21.69
C THR A 132 -5.39 12.49 22.82
N SER A 133 -6.69 12.45 22.52
CA SER A 133 -7.77 12.27 23.51
C SER A 133 -8.23 10.83 23.58
N GLU A 134 -8.40 10.30 24.80
CA GLU A 134 -8.93 8.95 25.04
C GLU A 134 -10.42 8.88 24.69
N ILE A 135 -10.83 7.85 23.95
CA ILE A 135 -12.23 7.51 23.69
C ILE A 135 -12.73 6.72 24.90
N LYS A 136 -13.58 7.36 25.71
CA LYS A 136 -14.13 6.75 26.93
C LYS A 136 -15.06 5.59 26.58
N ASP A 137 -15.18 4.66 27.53
CA ASP A 137 -16.02 3.45 27.46
C ASP A 137 -15.63 2.44 26.37
N ALA A 138 -14.58 2.71 25.60
CA ALA A 138 -14.11 1.83 24.55
C ALA A 138 -13.25 0.68 25.10
N ASP A 139 -13.52 -0.54 24.66
CA ASP A 139 -12.71 -1.72 24.97
C ASP A 139 -11.58 -1.90 23.94
N ALA A 140 -10.37 -1.46 24.28
CA ALA A 140 -9.23 -1.48 23.35
C ALA A 140 -8.89 -2.86 22.78
N LYS A 141 -9.19 -3.95 23.48
CA LYS A 141 -8.90 -5.31 23.01
C LYS A 141 -9.76 -5.69 21.81
N THR A 142 -11.02 -5.27 21.80
CA THR A 142 -11.99 -5.63 20.76
C THR A 142 -12.37 -4.47 19.83
N PHE A 143 -11.96 -3.24 20.15
CA PHE A 143 -12.26 -2.04 19.36
C PHE A 143 -11.72 -2.12 17.93
N LYS A 144 -12.63 -1.99 16.97
CA LYS A 144 -12.36 -2.09 15.53
C LYS A 144 -13.22 -1.11 14.74
N ASN A 145 -12.70 -0.74 13.57
CA ASN A 145 -13.49 -0.04 12.57
C ASN A 145 -14.50 -0.99 11.92
N THR A 146 -15.69 -0.48 11.61
CA THR A 146 -16.69 -1.22 10.84
C THR A 146 -16.27 -1.30 9.37
N PRO A 147 -16.44 -2.45 8.69
CA PRO A 147 -15.98 -2.62 7.32
C PRO A 147 -16.77 -1.78 6.31
N GLY A 148 -16.15 -1.46 5.17
CA GLY A 148 -16.83 -0.88 4.01
C GLY A 148 -17.07 0.63 4.10
N SER A 149 -18.23 1.10 3.63
CA SER A 149 -18.61 2.52 3.58
C SER A 149 -18.86 3.15 4.96
N CYS A 150 -18.76 2.37 6.03
CA CYS A 150 -19.03 2.76 7.41
C CYS A 150 -17.81 3.35 8.14
N GLN A 151 -16.84 3.94 7.43
CA GLN A 151 -15.51 4.30 7.96
C GLN A 151 -15.50 5.17 9.24
N ASN A 152 -16.57 5.91 9.54
CA ASN A 152 -16.70 6.73 10.74
C ASN A 152 -17.33 5.99 11.94
N PHE A 153 -17.72 4.72 11.76
CA PHE A 153 -18.32 3.88 12.79
C PHE A 153 -17.33 2.83 13.30
N PHE A 154 -17.36 2.62 14.61
CA PHE A 154 -16.53 1.66 15.30
C PHE A 154 -17.38 0.82 16.23
N TYR A 155 -16.84 -0.31 16.66
CA TYR A 155 -17.51 -1.18 17.60
C TYR A 155 -16.49 -1.87 18.50
N ASP A 156 -16.94 -2.18 19.71
CA ASP A 156 -16.28 -3.10 20.63
C ASP A 156 -17.36 -3.92 21.34
N LYS A 157 -17.14 -5.22 21.51
CA LYS A 157 -18.15 -6.13 22.10
C LYS A 157 -19.55 -5.85 21.50
N ASP A 158 -20.48 -5.31 22.31
CA ASP A 158 -21.85 -4.95 21.93
C ASP A 158 -22.09 -3.43 21.79
N ASN A 159 -21.03 -2.62 21.96
CA ASN A 159 -21.08 -1.16 21.85
C ASN A 159 -20.72 -0.70 20.45
N TYR A 160 -21.34 0.40 20.04
CA TYR A 160 -21.13 1.04 18.75
C TYR A 160 -20.74 2.49 18.99
N PHE A 161 -19.86 3.02 18.16
CA PHE A 161 -19.35 4.37 18.28
C PHE A 161 -19.43 5.07 16.93
N PHE A 162 -19.74 6.36 16.96
CA PHE A 162 -19.61 7.26 15.84
C PHE A 162 -18.52 8.26 16.15
N PHE A 163 -17.42 8.20 15.41
CA PHE A 163 -16.14 8.83 15.78
C PHE A 163 -15.66 8.39 17.17
N ASP A 164 -15.75 9.29 18.15
CA ASP A 164 -15.33 9.13 19.55
C ASP A 164 -16.52 9.04 20.53
N LYS A 165 -17.75 8.98 20.01
CA LYS A 165 -18.96 8.95 20.84
C LYS A 165 -19.64 7.60 20.76
N LYS A 166 -19.90 7.00 21.92
CA LYS A 166 -20.75 5.81 22.02
C LYS A 166 -22.17 6.15 21.57
N ILE A 167 -22.74 5.30 20.72
CA ILE A 167 -24.10 5.42 20.21
C ILE A 167 -25.06 4.91 21.28
N ASP A 168 -26.05 5.74 21.61
CA ASP A 168 -27.15 5.36 22.49
C ASP A 168 -28.22 4.59 21.69
N ALA A 169 -28.62 3.42 22.20
CA ALA A 169 -29.64 2.60 21.55
C ALA A 169 -31.03 3.23 21.56
N SER A 170 -31.28 4.23 22.41
CA SER A 170 -32.51 5.00 22.45
C SER A 170 -32.56 6.13 21.42
N GLU A 171 -31.42 6.53 20.86
CA GLU A 171 -31.36 7.57 19.84
C GLU A 171 -31.60 6.99 18.44
N THR A 172 -32.76 7.32 17.87
CA THR A 172 -33.14 6.91 16.52
C THR A 172 -33.32 8.10 15.57
N VAL A 173 -33.28 7.81 14.27
CA VAL A 173 -33.59 8.75 13.19
C VAL A 173 -34.42 8.05 12.12
N GLU A 174 -35.51 8.70 11.71
CA GLU A 174 -36.37 8.20 10.66
C GLU A 174 -35.69 8.31 9.29
N ILE A 175 -35.76 7.26 8.48
CA ILE A 175 -35.05 7.17 7.20
C ILE A 175 -35.37 8.32 6.23
N SER A 176 -36.59 8.86 6.29
CA SER A 176 -37.02 9.99 5.46
C SER A 176 -36.36 11.32 5.83
N ALA A 177 -35.80 11.44 7.04
CA ALA A 177 -35.11 12.64 7.52
C ALA A 177 -33.59 12.60 7.28
N ILE A 178 -33.06 11.48 6.79
CA ILE A 178 -31.63 11.25 6.64
C ILE A 178 -31.10 11.92 5.37
N LYS A 179 -29.99 12.64 5.52
CA LYS A 179 -29.20 13.21 4.40
C LYS A 179 -27.85 12.52 4.23
N GLU A 180 -27.38 11.83 5.26
CA GLU A 180 -26.11 11.13 5.28
C GLU A 180 -26.27 9.68 4.80
N PRO A 181 -25.26 9.06 4.17
CA PRO A 181 -25.33 7.68 3.74
C PRO A 181 -25.71 6.71 4.87
N LEU A 182 -26.49 5.69 4.53
CA LEU A 182 -26.77 4.60 5.46
C LEU A 182 -25.56 3.67 5.58
N CYS A 183 -25.31 3.25 6.81
CA CYS A 183 -24.34 2.23 7.14
C CYS A 183 -25.05 1.03 7.76
N SER A 184 -24.65 -0.19 7.41
CA SER A 184 -25.12 -1.40 8.10
C SER A 184 -23.95 -2.22 8.62
N PHE A 185 -24.05 -2.63 9.87
CA PHE A 185 -23.13 -3.58 10.47
C PHE A 185 -23.91 -4.56 11.35
N GLU A 186 -23.57 -5.85 11.24
CA GLU A 186 -24.34 -6.94 11.84
C GLU A 186 -25.83 -6.84 11.50
N THR A 187 -26.70 -6.64 12.49
CA THR A 187 -28.16 -6.54 12.33
C THR A 187 -28.67 -5.11 12.41
N LYS A 188 -27.78 -4.13 12.56
CA LYS A 188 -28.14 -2.73 12.80
C LYS A 188 -27.88 -1.87 11.57
N VAL A 189 -28.72 -0.85 11.40
CA VAL A 189 -28.56 0.21 10.39
C VAL A 189 -28.40 1.54 11.10
N PHE A 190 -27.38 2.29 10.70
CA PHE A 190 -26.98 3.55 11.30
C PHE A 190 -26.94 4.67 10.27
N SER A 191 -27.14 5.90 10.74
CA SER A 191 -26.78 7.12 10.02
C SER A 191 -26.44 8.22 11.02
N ALA A 192 -25.35 8.95 10.77
CA ALA A 192 -24.90 10.08 11.59
C ALA A 192 -24.88 9.82 13.12
N GLY A 193 -24.48 8.62 13.53
CA GLY A 193 -24.41 8.22 14.95
C GLY A 193 -25.73 7.79 15.60
N LYS A 194 -26.79 7.58 14.82
CA LYS A 194 -28.11 7.14 15.31
C LYS A 194 -28.56 5.86 14.65
N LEU A 195 -29.41 5.10 15.33
CA LEU A 195 -30.10 3.93 14.74
C LEU A 195 -31.20 4.40 13.80
N VAL A 196 -31.38 3.69 12.69
CA VAL A 196 -32.35 4.08 11.67
C VAL A 196 -33.69 3.39 11.88
N THR A 197 -34.77 4.15 11.79
CA THR A 197 -36.14 3.64 11.78
C THR A 197 -36.81 3.86 10.42
N LEU A 198 -37.79 3.02 10.11
CA LEU A 198 -38.68 3.18 8.98
C LEU A 198 -40.12 2.93 9.44
N ASP A 199 -40.97 3.94 9.27
CA ASP A 199 -42.34 4.01 9.78
C ASP A 199 -42.41 3.75 11.30
N GLY A 200 -41.42 4.26 12.05
CA GLY A 200 -41.32 4.09 13.50
C GLY A 200 -40.86 2.72 13.98
N GLU A 201 -40.53 1.79 13.07
CA GLU A 201 -39.93 0.49 13.41
C GLU A 201 -38.42 0.52 13.16
N LEU A 202 -37.63 -0.11 14.04
CA LEU A 202 -36.19 -0.24 13.84
C LEU A 202 -35.89 -0.98 12.54
N LEU A 203 -35.02 -0.38 11.71
CA LEU A 203 -34.58 -0.98 10.47
C LEU A 203 -33.44 -1.97 10.73
N LEU A 204 -33.67 -3.25 10.43
CA LEU A 204 -32.74 -4.34 10.71
C LEU A 204 -32.00 -4.77 9.44
N ALA A 205 -30.67 -4.81 9.49
CA ALA A 205 -29.86 -5.28 8.38
C ALA A 205 -30.07 -6.78 8.15
N LEU A 206 -30.24 -7.17 6.88
CA LEU A 206 -30.30 -8.57 6.44
C LEU A 206 -28.95 -9.04 5.90
N ASN A 207 -28.27 -8.15 5.17
CA ASN A 207 -26.89 -8.28 4.70
C ASN A 207 -26.34 -6.87 4.40
N ALA A 208 -25.19 -6.77 3.73
CA ALA A 208 -24.55 -5.49 3.41
C ALA A 208 -25.33 -4.58 2.43
N GLN A 209 -26.40 -5.07 1.78
CA GLN A 209 -27.15 -4.30 0.77
C GLN A 209 -28.64 -4.13 1.12
N PHE A 210 -29.19 -4.99 1.97
CA PHE A 210 -30.61 -5.02 2.27
C PHE A 210 -30.90 -4.93 3.76
N ALA A 211 -31.99 -4.25 4.10
CA ALA A 211 -32.52 -4.17 5.44
C ALA A 211 -34.04 -4.32 5.41
N LYS A 212 -34.66 -4.62 6.56
CA LYS A 212 -36.10 -4.75 6.66
C LYS A 212 -36.67 -4.24 7.98
N THR A 213 -37.96 -3.95 7.91
CA THR A 213 -38.88 -3.91 9.05
C THR A 213 -39.85 -5.09 8.94
N SER A 214 -40.82 -5.19 9.84
CA SER A 214 -41.89 -6.18 9.77
C SER A 214 -42.79 -6.01 8.53
N LYS A 215 -42.77 -4.82 7.91
CA LYS A 215 -43.66 -4.44 6.80
C LYS A 215 -42.97 -4.16 5.47
N LYS A 216 -41.68 -3.82 5.47
CA LYS A 216 -40.96 -3.39 4.26
C LYS A 216 -39.57 -4.01 4.19
N VAL A 217 -39.11 -4.30 2.96
CA VAL A 217 -37.70 -4.59 2.66
C VAL A 217 -37.15 -3.43 1.85
N ILE A 218 -35.94 -2.97 2.15
CA ILE A 218 -35.30 -1.87 1.43
C ILE A 218 -33.91 -2.23 0.94
N HIS A 219 -33.46 -1.55 -0.11
CA HIS A 219 -32.05 -1.44 -0.47
C HIS A 219 -31.41 -0.30 0.34
N ILE A 220 -30.32 -0.59 1.06
CA ILE A 220 -29.71 0.31 2.05
C ILE A 220 -29.15 1.58 1.37
N GLU A 221 -28.32 1.45 0.34
CA GLU A 221 -27.63 2.58 -0.29
C GLU A 221 -28.60 3.61 -0.88
N THR A 222 -29.70 3.15 -1.46
CA THR A 222 -30.68 4.01 -2.15
C THR A 222 -31.92 4.28 -1.31
N ALA A 223 -32.01 3.75 -0.09
CA ALA A 223 -33.20 3.75 0.77
C ALA A 223 -34.51 3.30 0.06
N ARG A 224 -34.40 2.53 -1.04
CA ARG A 224 -35.53 2.20 -1.91
C ARG A 224 -36.29 1.02 -1.35
N VAL A 225 -37.60 1.16 -1.16
CA VAL A 225 -38.49 0.04 -0.83
C VAL A 225 -38.57 -0.93 -2.01
N LEU A 226 -38.35 -2.21 -1.74
CA LEU A 226 -38.37 -3.29 -2.71
C LEU A 226 -39.70 -4.03 -2.67
N GLU A 227 -40.14 -4.54 -3.81
CA GLU A 227 -41.32 -5.39 -3.93
C GLU A 227 -41.01 -6.82 -3.46
N LEU A 228 -40.85 -6.99 -2.14
CA LEU A 228 -40.58 -8.26 -1.48
C LEU A 228 -41.49 -8.43 -0.27
N ASP A 229 -41.99 -9.64 -0.04
CA ASP A 229 -42.67 -10.00 1.21
C ASP A 229 -41.62 -10.06 2.36
N PRO A 230 -41.65 -9.14 3.36
CA PRO A 230 -40.65 -9.09 4.43
C PRO A 230 -40.64 -10.33 5.33
N LYS A 231 -41.75 -11.07 5.39
CA LYS A 231 -41.87 -12.31 6.17
C LYS A 231 -41.25 -13.49 5.45
N LYS A 232 -41.19 -13.47 4.12
CA LYS A 232 -40.60 -14.52 3.27
C LYS A 232 -39.21 -14.17 2.74
N ALA A 233 -38.78 -12.93 2.93
CA ALA A 233 -37.48 -12.45 2.48
C ALA A 233 -36.34 -13.30 3.05
N LYS A 234 -35.60 -13.93 2.14
CA LYS A 234 -34.47 -14.81 2.40
C LYS A 234 -33.25 -14.26 1.67
N VAL A 235 -32.19 -14.03 2.45
CA VAL A 235 -30.87 -13.70 1.92
C VAL A 235 -30.31 -14.93 1.22
N LEU A 236 -29.94 -14.77 -0.05
CA LEU A 236 -29.29 -15.84 -0.83
C LEU A 236 -27.77 -15.68 -0.85
N SER A 237 -27.27 -14.45 -0.71
CA SER A 237 -25.85 -14.10 -0.64
C SER A 237 -25.68 -12.63 -0.23
N ARG A 238 -24.46 -12.06 -0.30
CA ARG A 238 -24.20 -10.66 0.08
C ARG A 238 -24.88 -9.64 -0.84
N SER A 239 -25.16 -9.99 -2.09
CA SER A 239 -25.81 -9.12 -3.06
C SER A 239 -27.21 -9.58 -3.48
N TYR A 240 -27.66 -10.79 -3.09
CA TYR A 240 -28.94 -11.33 -3.52
C TYR A 240 -29.94 -11.60 -2.39
N ILE A 241 -31.20 -11.28 -2.65
CA ILE A 241 -32.34 -11.53 -1.76
C ILE A 241 -33.57 -11.95 -2.57
N SER A 242 -34.39 -12.85 -2.01
CA SER A 242 -35.63 -13.32 -2.63
C SER A 242 -36.72 -13.60 -1.60
N ASP A 243 -37.98 -13.43 -1.97
CA ASP A 243 -39.16 -13.86 -1.22
C ASP A 243 -39.81 -15.14 -1.79
N GLY A 244 -39.12 -15.80 -2.74
CA GLY A 244 -39.63 -16.95 -3.50
C GLY A 244 -40.47 -16.59 -4.71
N LYS A 245 -40.86 -15.33 -4.90
CA LYS A 245 -41.56 -14.83 -6.11
C LYS A 245 -40.68 -13.84 -6.88
N ASN A 246 -40.03 -12.93 -6.18
CA ASN A 246 -39.16 -11.90 -6.71
C ASN A 246 -37.70 -12.19 -6.29
N LEU A 247 -36.75 -11.76 -7.12
CA LEU A 247 -35.32 -11.84 -6.86
C LEU A 247 -34.69 -10.47 -7.12
N TYR A 248 -33.85 -10.01 -6.21
CA TYR A 248 -33.09 -8.76 -6.36
C TYR A 248 -31.59 -9.03 -6.26
N CYS A 249 -30.82 -8.29 -7.06
CA CYS A 249 -29.36 -8.19 -7.01
C CYS A 249 -28.99 -6.71 -6.81
N GLY A 250 -28.57 -6.33 -5.60
CA GLY A 250 -28.59 -4.91 -5.21
C GLY A 250 -29.99 -4.32 -5.41
N PHE A 251 -30.08 -3.12 -5.99
CA PHE A 251 -31.38 -2.49 -6.27
C PHE A 251 -32.07 -2.97 -7.56
N TYR A 252 -31.47 -3.90 -8.32
CA TYR A 252 -32.04 -4.40 -9.57
C TYR A 252 -32.93 -5.61 -9.33
N LYS A 253 -34.17 -5.55 -9.82
CA LYS A 253 -35.05 -6.72 -9.91
C LYS A 253 -34.56 -7.62 -11.03
N VAL A 254 -34.23 -8.86 -10.73
CA VAL A 254 -33.73 -9.84 -11.71
C VAL A 254 -34.93 -10.51 -12.37
N GLU A 255 -35.09 -10.33 -13.68
CA GLU A 255 -36.14 -10.98 -14.45
C GLU A 255 -35.83 -12.47 -14.64
N ILE A 256 -36.61 -13.32 -13.99
CA ILE A 256 -36.35 -14.76 -14.00
C ILE A 256 -37.65 -15.57 -13.84
N SER A 257 -37.71 -16.72 -14.51
CA SER A 257 -38.88 -17.61 -14.40
C SER A 257 -38.95 -18.27 -13.01
N GLN A 258 -40.16 -18.54 -12.52
CA GLN A 258 -40.37 -19.24 -11.25
C GLN A 258 -39.71 -20.62 -11.21
N GLN A 259 -39.70 -21.32 -12.35
CA GLN A 259 -39.04 -22.62 -12.47
C GLN A 259 -37.52 -22.52 -12.23
N PHE A 260 -36.88 -21.46 -12.72
CA PHE A 260 -35.45 -21.22 -12.48
C PHE A 260 -35.20 -20.77 -11.04
N LEU A 261 -36.02 -19.83 -10.52
CA LEU A 261 -35.87 -19.32 -9.15
C LEU A 261 -35.91 -20.43 -8.10
N SER A 262 -36.81 -21.40 -8.27
CA SER A 262 -36.93 -22.55 -7.34
C SER A 262 -35.71 -23.50 -7.32
N LYS A 263 -34.79 -23.40 -8.30
CA LYS A 263 -33.63 -24.29 -8.45
C LYS A 263 -32.29 -23.54 -8.49
N ILE A 264 -32.32 -22.27 -8.17
CA ILE A 264 -31.18 -21.37 -8.35
C ILE A 264 -30.02 -21.74 -7.43
N LYS A 265 -28.82 -21.69 -7.99
CA LYS A 265 -27.54 -21.65 -7.30
C LYS A 265 -26.94 -20.28 -7.50
N VAL A 266 -26.51 -19.67 -6.40
CA VAL A 266 -25.94 -18.32 -6.39
C VAL A 266 -24.42 -18.42 -6.20
N PHE A 267 -23.68 -17.76 -7.09
CA PHE A 267 -22.24 -17.60 -7.00
C PHE A 267 -21.93 -16.11 -6.86
N ASP A 268 -21.71 -15.68 -5.62
CA ASP A 268 -21.48 -14.27 -5.30
C ASP A 268 -20.22 -14.14 -4.44
N HIS A 269 -19.12 -13.75 -5.07
CA HIS A 269 -17.83 -13.60 -4.43
C HIS A 269 -17.02 -12.47 -5.08
N TYR A 270 -16.35 -11.66 -4.25
CA TYR A 270 -15.43 -10.61 -4.68
C TYR A 270 -16.08 -9.57 -5.60
N ASN A 271 -15.90 -9.59 -6.93
CA ASN A 271 -16.65 -8.72 -7.85
C ASN A 271 -17.69 -9.49 -8.68
N SER A 272 -17.67 -10.81 -8.60
CA SER A 272 -18.47 -11.74 -9.39
C SER A 272 -19.83 -12.02 -8.77
N ARG A 273 -20.88 -11.96 -9.59
CA ARG A 273 -22.29 -12.17 -9.20
C ARG A 273 -22.99 -12.98 -10.29
N TYR A 274 -23.06 -14.30 -10.14
CA TYR A 274 -23.63 -15.19 -11.15
C TYR A 274 -24.74 -16.09 -10.58
N LEU A 275 -25.64 -16.50 -11.46
CA LEU A 275 -26.77 -17.38 -11.15
C LEU A 275 -26.80 -18.56 -12.12
N THR A 276 -27.17 -19.75 -11.62
CA THR A 276 -27.40 -20.91 -12.47
C THR A 276 -28.44 -21.86 -11.87
N ASP A 277 -29.22 -22.53 -12.72
CA ASP A 277 -30.07 -23.67 -12.34
C ASP A 277 -29.44 -25.03 -12.74
N GLY A 278 -28.17 -25.02 -13.18
CA GLY A 278 -27.46 -26.16 -13.76
C GLY A 278 -27.73 -26.41 -15.24
N LYS A 279 -28.64 -25.65 -15.88
CA LYS A 279 -28.90 -25.71 -17.34
C LYS A 279 -28.60 -24.39 -18.02
N LYS A 280 -28.96 -23.28 -17.38
CA LYS A 280 -28.73 -21.92 -17.83
C LYS A 280 -27.80 -21.22 -16.84
N PHE A 281 -26.95 -20.34 -17.38
CA PHE A 281 -26.08 -19.45 -16.65
C PHE A 281 -26.54 -18.02 -16.91
N LEU A 282 -26.56 -17.18 -15.87
CA LEU A 282 -26.97 -15.79 -15.96
C LEU A 282 -25.96 -14.91 -15.21
N ASP A 283 -25.52 -13.87 -15.90
CA ASP A 283 -24.87 -12.70 -15.32
C ASP A 283 -25.89 -11.55 -15.31
N PRO A 284 -26.27 -11.00 -14.14
CA PRO A 284 -27.20 -9.87 -14.05
C PRO A 284 -26.70 -8.60 -14.73
N THR A 285 -25.39 -8.49 -15.01
CA THR A 285 -24.83 -7.37 -15.77
C THR A 285 -25.05 -7.50 -17.28
N GLY A 286 -25.65 -8.60 -17.74
CA GLY A 286 -25.99 -8.86 -19.14
C GLY A 286 -24.89 -9.55 -19.95
N PHE A 287 -23.75 -9.87 -19.33
CA PHE A 287 -22.68 -10.59 -20.00
C PHE A 287 -22.95 -12.11 -20.09
N MET A 288 -23.23 -12.61 -21.30
CA MET A 288 -23.54 -14.02 -21.52
C MET A 288 -22.34 -14.77 -22.11
N ALA A 289 -21.45 -15.29 -21.25
CA ALA A 289 -20.38 -16.18 -21.67
C ALA A 289 -20.93 -17.56 -22.10
N LYS A 290 -20.30 -18.19 -23.10
CA LYS A 290 -20.54 -19.61 -23.43
C LYS A 290 -19.88 -20.48 -22.36
N ILE A 291 -20.63 -20.75 -21.30
CA ILE A 291 -20.20 -21.52 -20.14
C ILE A 291 -21.11 -22.72 -19.94
N ASP A 292 -20.53 -23.88 -19.62
CA ASP A 292 -21.30 -25.05 -19.22
C ASP A 292 -21.88 -24.85 -17.80
N ALA A 293 -23.16 -24.51 -17.74
CA ALA A 293 -23.88 -24.21 -16.50
C ALA A 293 -23.89 -25.38 -15.50
N ALA A 294 -23.86 -26.63 -15.98
CA ALA A 294 -23.91 -27.82 -15.14
C ALA A 294 -22.62 -28.02 -14.33
N THR A 295 -21.48 -27.60 -14.90
CA THR A 295 -20.15 -27.76 -14.31
C THR A 295 -19.52 -26.44 -13.90
N PHE A 296 -20.27 -25.34 -13.97
CA PHE A 296 -19.81 -24.03 -13.56
C PHE A 296 -19.39 -24.02 -12.09
N GLY A 297 -18.24 -23.40 -11.85
CA GLY A 297 -17.75 -23.12 -10.51
C GLY A 297 -16.97 -21.82 -10.45
N LEU A 298 -16.95 -21.21 -9.27
CA LEU A 298 -16.16 -20.03 -8.95
C LEU A 298 -15.03 -20.43 -8.01
N LEU A 299 -13.81 -19.96 -8.28
CA LEU A 299 -12.68 -20.19 -7.40
C LEU A 299 -12.77 -19.23 -6.19
N PRO A 300 -12.71 -19.72 -4.94
CA PRO A 300 -12.78 -18.86 -3.76
C PRO A 300 -11.71 -17.75 -3.79
N ASN A 301 -12.07 -16.59 -3.22
CA ASN A 301 -11.23 -15.39 -3.11
C ASN A 301 -10.69 -14.86 -4.45
N SER A 302 -11.42 -15.06 -5.55
CA SER A 302 -11.04 -14.53 -6.86
C SER A 302 -12.25 -14.28 -7.76
N ASP A 303 -12.05 -13.52 -8.84
CA ASP A 303 -13.00 -13.39 -9.95
C ASP A 303 -12.81 -14.49 -11.02
N LEU A 304 -11.99 -15.51 -10.73
CA LEU A 304 -11.73 -16.62 -11.64
C LEU A 304 -12.83 -17.66 -11.52
N TYR A 305 -13.31 -18.10 -12.67
CA TYR A 305 -14.33 -19.14 -12.77
C TYR A 305 -13.92 -20.20 -13.77
N PHE A 306 -14.57 -21.35 -13.69
CA PHE A 306 -14.28 -22.50 -14.52
C PHE A 306 -15.55 -23.25 -14.88
N ASP A 307 -15.45 -24.06 -15.92
CA ASP A 307 -16.39 -25.10 -16.27
C ASP A 307 -15.59 -26.34 -16.67
N LYS A 308 -16.26 -27.44 -17.06
CA LYS A 308 -15.55 -28.66 -17.49
C LYS A 308 -14.52 -28.42 -18.61
N ASN A 309 -14.69 -27.39 -19.42
CA ASN A 309 -13.86 -27.14 -20.59
C ASN A 309 -12.62 -26.29 -20.26
N GLY A 310 -12.60 -25.53 -19.17
CA GLY A 310 -11.46 -24.69 -18.84
C GLY A 310 -11.64 -23.74 -17.66
N ILE A 311 -10.63 -22.90 -17.46
CA ILE A 311 -10.58 -21.82 -16.47
C ILE A 311 -10.56 -20.51 -17.24
N TYR A 312 -11.29 -19.52 -16.76
CA TYR A 312 -11.54 -18.29 -17.50
C TYR A 312 -11.42 -17.03 -16.64
N ARG A 313 -11.26 -15.90 -17.34
CA ARG A 313 -11.41 -14.55 -16.80
C ARG A 313 -12.25 -13.69 -17.74
N ASN A 314 -12.77 -12.58 -17.21
CA ASN A 314 -13.33 -11.51 -18.01
C ASN A 314 -12.23 -10.54 -18.44
N GLU A 315 -12.28 -10.07 -19.67
CA GLU A 315 -11.37 -9.07 -20.22
C GLU A 315 -12.15 -8.11 -21.11
N PHE A 316 -11.92 -6.80 -21.00
CA PHE A 316 -12.52 -5.84 -21.94
C PHE A 316 -11.78 -5.91 -23.27
N SER A 317 -12.49 -6.27 -24.34
CA SER A 317 -11.93 -6.25 -25.68
C SER A 317 -12.14 -4.88 -26.30
N GLU A 318 -11.07 -4.08 -26.41
CA GLU A 318 -11.11 -2.79 -27.11
C GLU A 318 -11.62 -2.93 -28.55
N LYS A 319 -11.24 -4.01 -29.22
CA LYS A 319 -11.69 -4.30 -30.60
C LYS A 319 -13.22 -4.49 -30.70
N LEU A 320 -13.83 -5.14 -29.70
CA LEU A 320 -15.26 -5.46 -29.72
C LEU A 320 -16.10 -4.50 -28.88
N GLN A 321 -15.46 -3.55 -28.18
CA GLN A 321 -16.08 -2.61 -27.24
C GLN A 321 -17.00 -3.30 -26.22
N LYS A 322 -16.60 -4.49 -25.76
CA LYS A 322 -17.36 -5.28 -24.78
C LYS A 322 -16.46 -6.18 -23.96
N VAL A 323 -16.96 -6.59 -22.80
CA VAL A 323 -16.35 -7.66 -22.00
C VAL A 323 -16.44 -8.98 -22.77
N VAL A 324 -15.35 -9.72 -22.80
CA VAL A 324 -15.26 -11.07 -23.38
C VAL A 324 -14.73 -12.05 -22.34
N ASN A 325 -15.07 -13.31 -22.54
CA ASN A 325 -14.58 -14.41 -21.73
C ASN A 325 -13.28 -14.95 -22.36
N VAL A 326 -12.17 -14.91 -21.61
CA VAL A 326 -10.86 -15.39 -22.05
C VAL A 326 -10.49 -16.66 -21.28
N LYS A 327 -10.21 -17.72 -22.02
CA LYS A 327 -9.74 -19.01 -21.49
C LYS A 327 -8.24 -18.96 -21.23
N TYR A 328 -7.80 -19.43 -20.07
CA TYR A 328 -6.37 -19.56 -19.77
C TYR A 328 -5.71 -20.63 -20.66
N PRO A 329 -4.44 -20.44 -21.08
CA PRO A 329 -3.79 -21.30 -22.08
C PRO A 329 -3.24 -22.61 -21.51
N PHE A 330 -3.91 -23.19 -20.51
CA PHE A 330 -3.55 -24.51 -20.01
C PHE A 330 -3.92 -25.59 -21.02
N LYS A 331 -3.20 -26.71 -20.97
CA LYS A 331 -3.57 -27.93 -21.69
C LYS A 331 -4.62 -28.68 -20.88
N TYR A 332 -5.86 -28.69 -21.37
CA TYR A 332 -7.00 -29.38 -20.76
C TYR A 332 -7.24 -30.71 -21.46
N SER A 333 -6.89 -31.82 -20.81
CA SER A 333 -7.14 -33.19 -21.32
C SER A 333 -8.30 -33.90 -20.64
N LEU A 334 -8.77 -33.39 -19.50
CA LEU A 334 -9.87 -33.94 -18.71
C LEU A 334 -10.79 -32.80 -18.24
N PRO A 335 -12.07 -33.10 -17.94
CA PRO A 335 -12.98 -32.14 -17.32
C PRO A 335 -12.34 -31.47 -16.10
N VAL A 336 -12.34 -30.14 -16.09
CA VAL A 336 -11.77 -29.35 -14.98
C VAL A 336 -12.64 -29.49 -13.74
N LYS A 337 -11.99 -29.64 -12.58
CA LYS A 337 -12.61 -29.64 -11.26
C LYS A 337 -11.97 -28.58 -10.37
N ALA A 338 -12.70 -28.09 -9.37
CA ALA A 338 -12.17 -27.13 -8.40
C ALA A 338 -10.86 -27.61 -7.74
N SER A 339 -10.76 -28.91 -7.42
CA SER A 339 -9.59 -29.52 -6.79
C SER A 339 -8.33 -29.50 -7.66
N ASP A 340 -8.46 -29.30 -8.98
CA ASP A 340 -7.34 -29.20 -9.90
C ASP A 340 -6.75 -27.79 -9.97
N ILE A 341 -7.45 -26.79 -9.42
CA ILE A 341 -7.13 -25.37 -9.54
C ILE A 341 -6.62 -24.85 -8.20
N ARG A 342 -5.51 -24.13 -8.23
CA ARG A 342 -4.99 -23.39 -7.07
C ARG A 342 -4.56 -22.01 -7.51
N PHE A 343 -4.76 -21.01 -6.65
CA PHE A 343 -4.33 -19.64 -6.91
C PHE A 343 -3.55 -19.11 -5.72
N SER A 344 -2.38 -18.53 -5.98
CA SER A 344 -1.52 -18.01 -4.91
C SER A 344 -2.20 -16.87 -4.18
N GLN A 345 -2.42 -17.04 -2.88
CA GLN A 345 -3.05 -16.02 -2.03
C GLN A 345 -2.04 -15.02 -1.46
N VAL A 346 -0.73 -15.30 -1.60
CA VAL A 346 0.35 -14.44 -1.08
C VAL A 346 0.63 -13.27 -2.01
N ASN A 347 0.62 -13.52 -3.33
CA ASN A 347 0.95 -12.51 -4.33
C ASN A 347 -0.11 -12.35 -5.43
N TYR A 348 -1.23 -13.09 -5.36
CA TYR A 348 -2.32 -13.08 -6.35
C TYR A 348 -1.82 -13.21 -7.80
N ARG A 349 -0.71 -13.93 -8.00
CA ARG A 349 0.02 -13.95 -9.27
C ARG A 349 -0.03 -15.28 -10.00
N TYR A 350 0.10 -16.40 -9.29
CA TYR A 350 0.20 -17.72 -9.91
C TYR A 350 -1.11 -18.47 -9.88
N LEU A 351 -1.66 -18.73 -11.06
CA LEU A 351 -2.75 -19.67 -11.29
C LEU A 351 -2.16 -21.03 -11.67
N VAL A 352 -2.56 -22.07 -10.96
CA VAL A 352 -2.05 -23.43 -11.12
C VAL A 352 -3.20 -24.33 -11.55
N TYR A 353 -2.98 -25.08 -12.62
CA TYR A 353 -3.84 -26.18 -13.04
C TYR A 353 -3.03 -27.48 -13.08
N LYS A 354 -3.27 -28.36 -12.11
CA LYS A 354 -2.44 -29.57 -11.87
C LYS A 354 -0.96 -29.21 -11.67
N ASN A 355 -0.09 -29.56 -12.61
CA ASN A 355 1.34 -29.24 -12.62
C ASN A 355 1.71 -28.08 -13.56
N GLN A 356 0.73 -27.43 -14.20
CA GLN A 356 0.93 -26.28 -15.07
C GLN A 356 0.74 -24.99 -14.26
N VAL A 357 1.57 -23.98 -14.52
CA VAL A 357 1.51 -22.69 -13.84
C VAL A 357 1.38 -21.58 -14.88
N TYR A 358 0.50 -20.63 -14.62
CA TYR A 358 0.37 -19.39 -15.40
C TYR A 358 0.60 -18.20 -14.48
N ASP A 359 1.56 -17.37 -14.83
CA ASP A 359 1.82 -16.08 -14.20
C ASP A 359 0.85 -15.05 -14.79
N VAL A 360 -0.15 -14.64 -14.01
CA VAL A 360 -1.20 -13.72 -14.50
C VAL A 360 -0.67 -12.33 -14.76
N ALA A 361 0.38 -11.91 -14.04
CA ALA A 361 0.94 -10.56 -14.14
C ALA A 361 1.84 -10.42 -15.37
N ASP A 362 2.73 -11.38 -15.58
CA ASP A 362 3.68 -11.36 -16.70
C ASP A 362 3.13 -12.07 -17.95
N LYS A 363 1.94 -12.68 -17.84
CA LYS A 363 1.28 -13.49 -18.89
C LYS A 363 2.14 -14.67 -19.37
N GLU A 364 2.91 -15.27 -18.47
CA GLU A 364 3.89 -16.32 -18.77
C GLU A 364 3.36 -17.71 -18.41
N TYR A 365 3.51 -18.67 -19.34
CA TYR A 365 3.06 -20.06 -19.14
C TYR A 365 4.23 -21.02 -18.88
N TYR A 366 4.11 -21.79 -17.80
CA TYR A 366 5.04 -22.83 -17.40
C TYR A 366 4.36 -24.20 -17.53
N ALA A 367 4.80 -24.97 -18.54
CA ALA A 367 4.14 -26.20 -18.95
C ALA A 367 4.22 -27.35 -17.93
N SER A 368 5.26 -27.38 -17.10
CA SER A 368 5.42 -28.37 -16.05
C SER A 368 6.29 -27.79 -14.94
N VAL A 369 5.75 -27.73 -13.72
CA VAL A 369 6.44 -27.26 -12.53
C VAL A 369 6.37 -28.37 -11.46
N PRO A 370 7.51 -28.72 -10.82
CA PRO A 370 7.54 -29.68 -9.72
C PRO A 370 6.60 -29.30 -8.57
N SER A 371 6.04 -30.29 -7.88
CA SER A 371 5.02 -30.09 -6.84
C SER A 371 5.54 -29.33 -5.63
N ASP A 372 6.79 -29.55 -5.23
CA ASP A 372 7.47 -28.81 -4.17
C ASP A 372 7.62 -27.32 -4.51
N LYS A 373 7.94 -27.01 -5.78
CA LYS A 373 8.01 -25.63 -6.27
C LYS A 373 6.63 -24.98 -6.34
N ILE A 374 5.60 -25.72 -6.77
CA ILE A 374 4.20 -25.24 -6.72
C ILE A 374 3.78 -24.91 -5.28
N ALA A 375 4.10 -25.77 -4.31
CA ALA A 375 3.78 -25.53 -2.91
C ALA A 375 4.44 -24.24 -2.38
N LYS A 376 5.69 -23.98 -2.77
CA LYS A 376 6.38 -22.72 -2.46
C LYS A 376 5.72 -21.51 -3.12
N LEU A 377 5.34 -21.58 -4.39
CA LEU A 377 4.70 -20.46 -5.11
C LEU A 377 3.34 -20.06 -4.51
N LEU A 378 2.63 -21.02 -3.91
CA LEU A 378 1.33 -20.80 -3.31
C LEU A 378 1.42 -20.22 -1.88
N THR A 379 2.55 -20.39 -1.20
CA THR A 379 2.72 -20.05 0.22
C THR A 379 3.79 -19.00 0.50
N THR A 380 4.57 -18.61 -0.51
CA THR A 380 5.66 -17.63 -0.38
C THR A 380 5.63 -16.62 -1.53
N ASN A 381 6.42 -15.55 -1.41
CA ASN A 381 6.56 -14.53 -2.45
C ASN A 381 7.66 -14.85 -3.49
N ILE A 382 8.03 -16.13 -3.65
CA ILE A 382 8.99 -16.53 -4.68
C ILE A 382 8.38 -16.28 -6.05
N ARG A 383 9.22 -15.86 -7.02
CA ARG A 383 8.83 -15.75 -8.41
C ARG A 383 9.54 -16.78 -9.29
N LEU A 384 8.94 -17.06 -10.44
CA LEU A 384 9.57 -17.84 -11.50
C LEU A 384 10.11 -16.90 -12.57
N ILE A 385 11.18 -17.36 -13.22
CA ILE A 385 11.70 -16.75 -14.44
C ILE A 385 12.17 -17.85 -15.39
N LYS A 386 11.96 -17.65 -16.70
CA LYS A 386 12.64 -18.44 -17.72
C LYS A 386 13.93 -17.72 -18.09
N LEU A 387 15.05 -18.31 -17.71
CA LEU A 387 16.37 -17.81 -18.05
C LEU A 387 17.16 -18.99 -18.64
N ASP A 388 17.78 -18.76 -19.81
CA ASP A 388 18.50 -19.77 -20.58
C ASP A 388 17.68 -21.04 -20.85
N GLY A 389 16.38 -20.86 -21.16
CA GLY A 389 15.44 -21.96 -21.42
C GLY A 389 15.04 -22.76 -20.19
N LYS A 390 15.50 -22.41 -18.99
CA LYS A 390 15.20 -23.11 -17.74
C LYS A 390 14.33 -22.27 -16.82
N THR A 391 13.36 -22.93 -16.17
CA THR A 391 12.55 -22.32 -15.11
C THR A 391 13.34 -22.27 -13.81
N GLN A 392 13.64 -21.08 -13.34
CA GLN A 392 14.44 -20.84 -12.12
C GLN A 392 13.66 -20.02 -11.10
N ASP A 393 14.12 -20.08 -9.85
CA ASP A 393 13.57 -19.28 -8.76
C ASP A 393 14.18 -17.88 -8.81
N ARG A 394 13.33 -16.88 -8.59
CA ARG A 394 13.66 -15.47 -8.61
C ARG A 394 13.25 -14.83 -7.29
N PHE A 395 14.18 -14.12 -6.68
CA PHE A 395 13.95 -13.30 -5.48
C PHE A 395 14.06 -11.83 -5.87
N ASP A 396 12.97 -11.07 -5.72
CA ASP A 396 12.96 -9.65 -6.07
C ASP A 396 13.39 -8.78 -4.88
N TYR A 397 14.31 -7.85 -5.14
CA TYR A 397 14.62 -6.74 -4.23
C TYR A 397 13.78 -5.50 -4.56
N ASP A 398 13.59 -5.23 -5.86
CA ASP A 398 12.83 -4.09 -6.40
C ASP A 398 12.27 -4.45 -7.79
N TYR A 399 11.53 -3.53 -8.42
CA TYR A 399 11.07 -3.69 -9.79
C TYR A 399 12.26 -3.86 -10.74
N ARG A 400 12.33 -5.07 -11.30
CA ARG A 400 13.40 -5.53 -12.21
C ARG A 400 14.79 -5.58 -11.59
N LEU A 401 14.92 -5.49 -10.25
CA LEU A 401 16.14 -5.80 -9.50
C LEU A 401 15.94 -7.09 -8.70
N TYR A 402 16.66 -8.14 -9.05
CA TYR A 402 16.38 -9.47 -8.51
C TYR A 402 17.57 -10.41 -8.53
N LYS A 403 17.54 -11.43 -7.69
CA LYS A 403 18.52 -12.51 -7.62
C LYS A 403 17.99 -13.77 -8.29
N VAL A 404 18.86 -14.41 -9.08
CA VAL A 404 18.67 -15.77 -9.61
C VAL A 404 19.96 -16.53 -9.37
N GLY A 405 19.90 -17.59 -8.57
CA GLY A 405 21.09 -18.35 -8.16
C GLY A 405 22.13 -17.47 -7.47
N THR A 406 23.33 -17.37 -8.05
CA THR A 406 24.47 -16.62 -7.52
C THR A 406 24.67 -15.25 -8.18
N LYS A 407 23.65 -14.73 -8.88
CA LYS A 407 23.76 -13.49 -9.65
C LYS A 407 22.64 -12.51 -9.31
N ILE A 408 22.98 -11.23 -9.36
CA ILE A 408 22.03 -10.11 -9.27
C ILE A 408 21.78 -9.58 -10.67
N TYR A 409 20.52 -9.36 -11.00
CA TYR A 409 20.07 -8.84 -12.28
C TYR A 409 19.34 -7.52 -12.08
N ALA A 410 19.63 -6.55 -12.94
CA ALA A 410 18.85 -5.33 -13.12
C ALA A 410 18.38 -5.28 -14.58
N ASN A 411 17.07 -5.14 -14.81
CA ASN A 411 16.50 -5.11 -16.16
C ASN A 411 16.90 -6.31 -17.04
N GLY A 412 17.07 -7.49 -16.44
CA GLY A 412 17.46 -8.72 -17.16
C GLY A 412 18.95 -8.82 -17.48
N LYS A 413 19.77 -7.86 -17.06
CA LYS A 413 21.23 -7.89 -17.22
C LYS A 413 21.90 -8.19 -15.89
N ASP A 414 22.91 -9.06 -15.92
CA ASP A 414 23.78 -9.32 -14.76
C ASP A 414 24.47 -8.01 -14.36
N THR A 415 24.42 -7.67 -13.06
CA THR A 415 24.98 -6.42 -12.55
C THR A 415 26.42 -6.56 -12.07
N GLY A 416 26.91 -7.79 -11.86
CA GLY A 416 28.21 -8.06 -11.25
C GLY A 416 28.28 -7.84 -9.73
N ALA A 417 27.19 -7.40 -9.08
CA ALA A 417 27.15 -7.22 -7.63
C ALA A 417 27.38 -8.55 -6.87
N ASP A 418 27.98 -8.49 -5.67
CA ASP A 418 28.22 -9.68 -4.85
C ASP A 418 26.91 -10.24 -4.30
N ALA A 419 26.31 -11.19 -5.03
CA ALA A 419 25.04 -11.79 -4.66
C ALA A 419 25.03 -12.53 -3.29
N ALA A 420 26.19 -12.83 -2.71
CA ALA A 420 26.28 -13.46 -1.40
C ALA A 420 26.02 -12.47 -0.27
N THR A 421 26.43 -11.20 -0.44
CA THR A 421 26.30 -10.15 0.57
C THR A 421 25.37 -9.01 0.17
N PHE A 422 24.88 -9.00 -1.07
CA PHE A 422 23.95 -7.99 -1.58
C PHE A 422 22.57 -8.06 -0.91
N GLY A 423 22.11 -6.90 -0.44
CA GLY A 423 20.75 -6.72 0.07
C GLY A 423 20.42 -5.28 0.39
N LEU A 424 19.18 -5.07 0.86
CA LEU A 424 18.74 -3.79 1.41
C LEU A 424 19.07 -3.75 2.91
N SER A 425 19.97 -2.87 3.31
CA SER A 425 20.39 -2.69 4.70
C SER A 425 20.58 -1.22 5.02
N ASN A 426 20.10 -0.77 6.19
CA ASN A 426 20.10 0.64 6.60
C ASN A 426 19.51 1.59 5.53
N GLY A 427 18.48 1.13 4.81
CA GLY A 427 17.84 1.91 3.74
C GLY A 427 18.65 2.04 2.45
N LEU A 428 19.71 1.24 2.27
CA LEU A 428 20.58 1.28 1.10
C LEU A 428 20.71 -0.11 0.47
N TYR A 429 20.70 -0.17 -0.86
CA TYR A 429 21.17 -1.36 -1.56
C TYR A 429 22.69 -1.39 -1.43
N LYS A 430 23.23 -2.41 -0.77
CA LYS A 430 24.66 -2.56 -0.59
C LYS A 430 25.09 -4.01 -0.54
N ASP A 431 26.35 -4.23 -0.84
CA ASP A 431 27.07 -5.45 -0.49
C ASP A 431 28.22 -5.10 0.47
N LYS A 432 29.11 -6.06 0.76
CA LYS A 432 30.23 -5.83 1.69
C LYS A 432 31.19 -4.70 1.27
N ASN A 433 31.26 -4.37 -0.02
CA ASN A 433 32.24 -3.46 -0.60
C ASN A 433 31.61 -2.15 -1.12
N HIS A 434 30.37 -2.20 -1.59
CA HIS A 434 29.79 -1.12 -2.38
C HIS A 434 28.39 -0.74 -1.89
N VAL A 435 28.11 0.57 -1.94
CA VAL A 435 26.75 1.11 -1.89
C VAL A 435 26.30 1.35 -3.33
N TYR A 436 25.04 1.02 -3.61
CA TYR A 436 24.46 1.10 -4.94
C TYR A 436 23.37 2.16 -5.02
N ASN A 437 23.37 2.89 -6.13
CA ASN A 437 22.21 3.63 -6.60
C ASN A 437 21.39 2.73 -7.53
N PHE A 438 20.08 2.69 -7.29
CA PHE A 438 19.12 2.00 -8.15
C PHE A 438 17.88 2.87 -8.30
N VAL A 439 17.64 3.34 -9.51
CA VAL A 439 16.37 3.98 -9.87
C VAL A 439 15.40 2.88 -10.27
N HIS A 440 14.15 2.95 -9.82
CA HIS A 440 13.12 1.93 -10.06
C HIS A 440 13.02 1.55 -11.56
N GLY A 441 13.36 0.31 -11.91
CA GLY A 441 13.41 -0.15 -13.31
C GLY A 441 14.60 0.37 -14.14
N GLY A 442 15.65 0.88 -13.49
CA GLY A 442 16.86 1.42 -14.09
C GLY A 442 18.07 0.48 -14.01
N GLU A 443 19.27 1.05 -14.13
CA GLU A 443 20.53 0.34 -13.93
C GLU A 443 20.95 0.36 -12.46
N LEU A 444 21.70 -0.66 -12.02
CA LEU A 444 22.37 -0.69 -10.73
C LEU A 444 23.78 -0.12 -10.89
N SER A 445 24.09 0.99 -10.23
CA SER A 445 25.41 1.63 -10.31
C SER A 445 26.06 1.80 -8.94
N ILE A 446 27.37 1.59 -8.86
CA ILE A 446 28.16 1.82 -7.64
C ILE A 446 28.21 3.32 -7.36
N LEU A 447 27.97 3.73 -6.11
CA LEU A 447 28.29 5.06 -5.62
C LEU A 447 29.72 5.06 -5.09
N ASP A 448 30.65 5.62 -5.86
CA ASP A 448 32.08 5.53 -5.56
C ASP A 448 32.48 6.36 -4.34
N GLY A 449 33.41 5.85 -3.54
CA GLY A 449 33.96 6.57 -2.38
C GLY A 449 33.11 6.55 -1.10
N ILE A 450 31.96 5.88 -1.08
CA ILE A 450 31.17 5.68 0.14
C ILE A 450 31.67 4.44 0.90
N ASP A 451 31.93 4.59 2.20
CA ASP A 451 32.26 3.46 3.06
C ASP A 451 31.03 2.58 3.34
N ALA A 452 30.85 1.51 2.55
CA ALA A 452 29.68 0.63 2.61
C ALA A 452 29.39 0.02 4.00
N PRO A 453 30.40 -0.38 4.81
CA PRO A 453 30.15 -0.91 6.15
C PRO A 453 29.47 0.10 7.09
N SER A 454 29.93 1.36 7.12
CA SER A 454 29.35 2.40 7.98
C SER A 454 28.15 3.12 7.39
N ALA A 455 27.90 2.99 6.08
CA ALA A 455 26.85 3.71 5.39
C ALA A 455 25.43 3.41 5.92
N VAL A 456 24.68 4.48 6.20
CA VAL A 456 23.29 4.49 6.64
C VAL A 456 22.51 5.57 5.89
N ASN A 457 21.31 5.24 5.41
CA ASN A 457 20.37 6.23 4.90
C ASN A 457 19.61 6.91 6.05
N ARG A 458 19.59 8.25 6.07
CA ARG A 458 18.73 9.06 6.95
C ARG A 458 18.10 10.17 6.13
N MET A 459 16.78 10.10 5.95
CA MET A 459 16.01 11.11 5.19
C MET A 459 16.57 11.36 3.77
N GLY A 460 17.02 10.31 3.09
CA GLY A 460 17.58 10.41 1.74
C GLY A 460 19.09 10.71 1.70
N PHE A 461 19.67 11.21 2.79
CA PHE A 461 21.12 11.37 2.92
C PHE A 461 21.79 10.04 3.23
N ILE A 462 23.00 9.86 2.74
CA ILE A 462 23.88 8.75 3.11
C ILE A 462 24.90 9.30 4.10
N PHE A 463 24.92 8.76 5.32
CA PHE A 463 25.94 9.04 6.31
C PHE A 463 26.90 7.87 6.32
N ASP A 464 28.17 8.10 6.00
CA ASP A 464 29.25 7.14 6.27
C ASP A 464 30.18 7.70 7.36
N ARG A 465 31.21 6.96 7.74
CA ARG A 465 32.15 7.38 8.80
C ARG A 465 32.91 8.69 8.54
N ASN A 466 32.96 9.17 7.30
CA ASN A 466 33.76 10.31 6.88
C ASN A 466 32.90 11.51 6.47
N PHE A 467 31.85 11.29 5.68
CA PHE A 467 31.06 12.34 5.06
C PHE A 467 29.56 12.06 5.05
N VAL A 468 28.81 13.12 4.83
CA VAL A 468 27.38 13.11 4.51
C VAL A 468 27.23 13.33 3.01
N TYR A 469 26.46 12.47 2.35
CA TYR A 469 26.21 12.52 0.91
C TYR A 469 24.73 12.67 0.60
N LEU A 470 24.42 13.27 -0.54
CA LEU A 470 23.07 13.39 -1.06
C LEU A 470 23.09 13.45 -2.58
N HIS A 471 22.24 12.66 -3.26
CA HIS A 471 22.11 12.63 -4.72
C HIS A 471 23.44 12.50 -5.50
N GLY A 472 24.41 11.75 -4.96
CA GLY A 472 25.74 11.60 -5.56
C GLY A 472 26.69 12.79 -5.31
N PHE A 473 26.37 13.67 -4.36
CA PHE A 473 27.24 14.74 -3.92
C PHE A 473 27.73 14.54 -2.50
N ARG A 474 29.00 14.82 -2.25
CA ARG A 474 29.59 14.93 -0.91
C ARG A 474 29.28 16.32 -0.34
N VAL A 475 28.51 16.36 0.74
CA VAL A 475 27.92 17.58 1.30
C VAL A 475 28.82 18.19 2.38
N ILE A 476 28.95 17.52 3.53
CA ILE A 476 29.77 17.95 4.67
C ILE A 476 30.51 16.77 5.28
N GLU A 477 31.52 17.03 6.11
CA GLU A 477 32.15 16.01 6.95
C GLU A 477 31.16 15.49 8.00
N ASN A 478 31.20 14.17 8.23
CA ASN A 478 30.37 13.52 9.24
C ASN A 478 31.04 13.52 10.63
N SER A 479 31.44 14.70 11.09
CA SER A 479 31.95 14.95 12.45
C SER A 479 30.79 15.12 13.43
N ASN A 480 30.00 14.04 13.63
CA ASN A 480 28.70 14.04 14.33
C ASN A 480 27.65 14.90 13.63
N ALA A 481 27.50 14.73 12.31
CA ALA A 481 26.55 15.51 11.55
C ALA A 481 25.09 15.15 11.90
N GLU A 482 24.25 16.17 12.00
CA GLU A 482 22.83 16.08 12.34
C GLU A 482 21.99 16.87 11.34
N ILE A 483 20.78 16.37 11.06
CA ILE A 483 19.76 17.10 10.31
C ILE A 483 18.88 17.80 11.35
N LEU A 484 18.71 19.11 11.23
CA LEU A 484 17.99 19.92 12.21
C LEU A 484 16.61 20.37 11.72
N ALA A 485 16.45 20.55 10.41
CA ALA A 485 15.18 20.93 9.79
C ALA A 485 15.18 20.67 8.28
N LEU A 486 13.96 20.59 7.73
CA LEU A 486 13.68 20.47 6.30
C LEU A 486 12.64 21.51 5.86
N PHE A 487 12.93 22.26 4.81
CA PHE A 487 12.04 23.26 4.23
C PHE A 487 11.79 22.93 2.76
N SER A 488 10.54 22.97 2.32
CA SER A 488 10.24 22.85 0.90
C SER A 488 10.67 24.14 0.21
N GLY A 489 11.47 23.98 -0.83
CA GLY A 489 11.80 25.04 -1.77
C GLY A 489 10.82 25.03 -2.93
N TYR A 490 11.34 25.14 -4.15
CA TYR A 490 10.53 25.24 -5.34
C TYR A 490 9.68 23.99 -5.59
N ARG A 491 8.42 24.20 -5.99
CA ARG A 491 7.50 23.18 -6.48
C ARG A 491 6.86 23.68 -7.78
N PRO A 492 7.06 23.01 -8.93
CA PRO A 492 6.41 23.37 -10.18
C PRO A 492 4.89 23.22 -10.02
N GLY A 493 4.16 24.23 -10.45
CA GLY A 493 2.69 24.15 -10.53
C GLY A 493 2.24 23.23 -11.67
N CYS A 494 0.92 23.02 -11.80
CA CYS A 494 0.34 22.34 -12.96
C CYS A 494 0.57 23.18 -14.23
N GLY A 495 1.67 22.93 -14.95
CA GLY A 495 2.05 23.67 -16.16
C GLY A 495 3.28 23.07 -16.84
N LEU A 496 3.76 23.71 -17.92
CA LEU A 496 4.97 23.31 -18.66
C LEU A 496 6.28 23.79 -18.00
N ASP A 497 6.22 24.15 -16.72
CA ASP A 497 7.39 24.55 -15.97
C ASP A 497 8.34 23.36 -15.77
N LYS A 498 9.60 23.56 -16.19
CA LYS A 498 10.65 22.54 -16.15
C LYS A 498 11.64 22.78 -15.01
N THR A 499 11.38 23.76 -14.16
CA THR A 499 12.23 24.07 -13.00
C THR A 499 12.17 22.89 -12.03
N PRO A 500 13.31 22.28 -11.68
CA PRO A 500 13.35 21.14 -10.77
C PRO A 500 12.79 21.51 -9.38
N ASN A 501 12.22 20.53 -8.69
CA ASN A 501 11.89 20.70 -7.28
C ASN A 501 13.17 21.03 -6.50
N SER A 502 13.03 21.87 -5.47
CA SER A 502 14.10 22.08 -4.52
C SER A 502 13.66 21.95 -3.08
N ASP A 503 14.56 21.48 -2.23
CA ASP A 503 14.38 21.45 -0.78
C ASP A 503 15.60 22.07 -0.10
N PHE A 504 15.40 22.57 1.10
CA PHE A 504 16.45 23.10 1.94
C PHE A 504 16.54 22.29 3.23
N TYR A 505 17.76 21.96 3.62
CA TYR A 505 18.06 21.26 4.85
C TYR A 505 18.99 22.11 5.71
N LEU A 506 18.66 22.24 6.98
CA LEU A 506 19.58 22.78 7.98
C LEU A 506 20.34 21.62 8.61
N LEU A 507 21.65 21.60 8.45
CA LEU A 507 22.55 20.60 9.03
C LEU A 507 23.45 21.26 10.07
N ARG A 508 23.96 20.45 11.01
CA ARG A 508 25.03 20.83 11.93
C ARG A 508 26.07 19.73 11.97
N ASN A 509 27.35 20.08 12.04
CA ASN A 509 28.45 19.18 12.41
C ASN A 509 29.36 19.87 13.44
N ALA A 510 30.56 19.33 13.69
CA ALA A 510 31.51 19.95 14.61
C ALA A 510 32.00 21.35 14.18
N ASP A 511 31.92 21.69 12.90
CA ASP A 511 32.39 22.98 12.36
C ASP A 511 31.35 24.09 12.52
N GLY A 512 30.06 23.73 12.54
CA GLY A 512 28.96 24.66 12.70
C GLY A 512 27.73 24.28 11.90
N PHE A 513 26.98 25.30 11.50
CA PHE A 513 25.69 25.16 10.82
C PHE A 513 25.85 25.32 9.30
N TRP A 514 25.11 24.50 8.57
CA TRP A 514 25.13 24.44 7.12
C TRP A 514 23.72 24.49 6.57
N LEU A 515 23.50 25.35 5.58
CA LEU A 515 22.30 25.32 4.76
C LEU A 515 22.62 24.53 3.50
N VAL A 516 21.82 23.52 3.18
CA VAL A 516 21.99 22.67 2.00
C VAL A 516 20.74 22.77 1.14
N LYS A 517 20.88 23.09 -0.15
CA LYS A 517 19.79 23.10 -1.13
C LYS A 517 19.92 21.92 -2.08
N THR A 518 18.81 21.22 -2.31
CA THR A 518 18.70 20.14 -3.27
C THR A 518 18.05 20.65 -4.54
N GLU A 519 18.68 20.39 -5.69
CA GLU A 519 18.12 20.57 -7.04
C GLU A 519 18.70 19.45 -7.92
N VAL A 520 18.88 19.69 -9.23
CA VAL A 520 19.70 18.84 -10.11
C VAL A 520 21.14 18.71 -9.58
N SER A 521 21.62 19.73 -8.86
CA SER A 521 22.90 19.75 -8.15
C SER A 521 22.68 20.07 -6.67
N VAL A 522 23.61 19.64 -5.81
CA VAL A 522 23.59 20.02 -4.39
C VAL A 522 24.45 21.25 -4.17
N THR A 523 23.85 22.28 -3.58
CA THR A 523 24.53 23.52 -3.18
C THR A 523 24.50 23.63 -1.66
N LYS A 524 25.53 24.20 -1.06
CA LYS A 524 25.59 24.41 0.38
C LYS A 524 26.19 25.77 0.74
N ARG A 525 25.90 26.20 1.96
CA ARG A 525 26.42 27.42 2.58
C ARG A 525 26.77 27.15 4.03
N PHE A 526 27.97 27.56 4.43
CA PHE A 526 28.32 27.66 5.84
C PHE A 526 27.63 28.88 6.47
N LEU A 527 26.84 28.66 7.52
CA LEU A 527 26.12 29.71 8.25
C LEU A 527 26.90 30.24 9.46
N GLY A 528 27.97 29.55 9.87
CA GLY A 528 28.80 29.90 11.02
C GLY A 528 28.76 28.86 12.13
N LYS A 529 29.60 29.06 13.15
CA LYS A 529 29.66 28.21 14.35
C LYS A 529 28.40 28.31 15.21
N THR A 530 27.72 29.45 15.15
CA THR A 530 26.42 29.72 15.77
C THR A 530 25.43 30.07 14.69
N LEU A 531 24.17 29.70 14.86
CA LEU A 531 23.11 30.07 13.94
C LEU A 531 22.66 31.52 14.22
N PRO A 532 22.84 32.47 13.29
CA PRO A 532 22.48 33.86 13.56
C PRO A 532 20.95 34.03 13.61
N PRO A 533 20.37 34.92 14.45
CA PRO A 533 18.91 35.04 14.61
C PRO A 533 18.13 35.34 13.33
N ASP A 534 18.77 35.96 12.34
CA ASP A 534 18.23 36.36 11.04
C ASP A 534 18.59 35.40 9.90
N TRP A 535 19.12 34.21 10.22
CA TRP A 535 19.47 33.18 9.23
C TRP A 535 18.29 32.78 8.32
N HIS A 536 17.06 33.03 8.78
CA HIS A 536 15.82 32.79 8.04
C HIS A 536 14.85 33.96 8.21
N SER A 537 14.31 34.50 7.11
CA SER A 537 13.50 35.72 7.12
C SER A 537 12.09 35.58 7.70
N THR A 538 11.57 34.36 7.87
CA THR A 538 10.18 34.11 8.32
C THR A 538 10.04 33.12 9.49
N LEU A 539 11.13 32.51 9.98
CA LEU A 539 11.07 31.52 11.07
C LEU A 539 11.56 32.15 12.37
N THR A 540 10.70 32.96 13.00
CA THR A 540 11.01 33.68 14.24
C THR A 540 11.00 32.79 15.50
N THR A 541 10.47 31.56 15.40
CA THR A 541 10.33 30.60 16.52
C THR A 541 11.23 29.38 16.38
N PHE A 542 12.29 29.46 15.57
CA PHE A 542 13.23 28.35 15.39
C PHE A 542 14.14 28.17 16.61
N GLU A 543 13.75 27.30 17.53
CA GLU A 543 14.57 26.97 18.71
C GLU A 543 15.79 26.13 18.28
N VAL A 544 17.01 26.64 18.48
CA VAL A 544 18.25 25.87 18.33
C VAL A 544 18.68 25.44 19.73
N LYS A 545 18.66 24.13 20.00
CA LYS A 545 19.20 23.56 21.25
C LYS A 545 20.59 22.95 21.03
#